data_AF-A0A9X0QG54-F1
#
_entry.id   AF-A0A9X0QG54-F1
#
_cell.length_a   1.000
_cell.length_b   1.000
_cell.length_c   1.000
_cell.angle_alpha   90.00
_cell.angle_beta   90.00
_cell.angle_gamma   90.00
#
_symmetry.space_group_name_H-M   'P 1'
#
loop_
_entity.id
_entity.type
_entity.pdbx_description
1 polymer ?
#
loop_
_entity_poly.entity_id
_entity_poly.type
_entity_poly.pdbx_seq_one_letter_code
_entity_poly.pdbx_strand_id
1 'polypeptide(L)'
;MDKIENDFQGVLRAIRRRQQLTSVQRAKLCVFTAAMMGRSKKQGDHMQKQWAVGIEQIRQIEGQFGSAAHPALSEVLEEVNKNSHAYLVNDTIEVAPVLFIMPLTILTTNDLDGFITSDAPAVMCNPKAYTMSPMLRQPGLMQTDIEVTLPLSPQETVFFSHKPSNRLYTPTSTSLLEEVNRRTFFWADAEFVSWKGTVKDAWCEEREAPPDAWRAAE
;
A
#
# COMPACT_ATOMS: atom_id res chain seq x y z
N MET A 1 1.20 18.48 0.12
CA MET A 1 2.19 17.39 0.09
C MET A 1 3.63 17.91 0.11
N ASP A 2 3.92 19.07 -0.48
CA ASP A 2 5.27 19.65 -0.63
C ASP A 2 6.08 19.77 0.67
N LYS A 3 5.41 20.00 1.81
CA LYS A 3 6.08 20.04 3.12
C LYS A 3 6.55 18.65 3.57
N ILE A 4 5.73 17.61 3.34
CA ILE A 4 6.05 16.21 3.67
C ILE A 4 7.21 15.72 2.81
N GLU A 5 7.23 16.05 1.51
CA GLU A 5 8.32 15.64 0.60
C GLU A 5 9.66 16.30 0.95
N ASN A 6 9.66 17.60 1.25
CA ASN A 6 10.87 18.29 1.70
C ASN A 6 11.38 17.74 3.05
N ASP A 7 10.46 17.42 3.95
CA ASP A 7 10.77 16.79 5.23
C ASP A 7 11.29 15.35 5.11
N PHE A 8 10.96 14.67 4.00
CA PHE A 8 11.36 13.29 3.71
C PHE A 8 12.79 13.17 3.19
N GLN A 9 13.36 14.23 2.62
CA GLN A 9 14.75 14.24 2.14
C GLN A 9 15.77 13.89 3.23
N GLY A 10 15.51 14.31 4.49
CA GLY A 10 16.33 13.94 5.63
C GLY A 10 16.30 12.44 5.93
N VAL A 11 15.14 11.79 5.75
CA VAL A 11 14.97 10.34 5.91
C VAL A 11 15.72 9.60 4.81
N LEU A 12 15.52 9.99 3.54
CA LEU A 12 16.22 9.38 2.40
C LEU A 12 17.74 9.50 2.52
N ARG A 13 18.25 10.65 2.96
CA ARG A 13 19.68 10.85 3.19
C ARG A 13 20.23 9.89 4.26
N ALA A 14 19.49 9.68 5.35
CA ALA A 14 19.88 8.73 6.40
C ALA A 14 19.89 7.29 5.87
N ILE A 15 18.85 6.91 5.10
CA ILE A 15 18.72 5.58 4.48
C ILE A 15 19.86 5.27 3.51
N ARG A 16 20.18 6.21 2.61
CA ARG A 16 21.29 6.07 1.64
C ARG A 16 22.65 5.96 2.33
N ARG A 17 22.81 6.62 3.47
CA ARG A 17 24.01 6.54 4.33
C ARG A 17 24.01 5.35 5.27
N ARG A 18 23.02 4.45 5.18
CA ARG A 18 22.86 3.25 6.03
C ARG A 18 22.84 3.58 7.52
N GLN A 19 22.30 4.76 7.89
CA GLN A 19 22.24 5.21 9.28
C GLN A 19 21.04 4.60 10.01
N GLN A 20 21.14 4.43 11.32
CA GLN A 20 19.94 4.14 12.12
C GLN A 20 18.96 5.31 12.00
N LEU A 21 17.66 4.99 11.91
CA LEU A 21 16.62 6.01 11.86
C LEU A 21 16.26 6.43 13.29
N THR A 22 16.19 7.74 13.52
CA THR A 22 15.58 8.26 14.74
C THR A 22 14.07 7.96 14.75
N SER A 23 13.44 8.00 15.93
CA SER A 23 12.00 7.81 16.04
C SER A 23 11.20 8.80 15.17
N VAL A 24 11.68 10.05 15.05
CA VAL A 24 11.06 11.06 14.17
C VAL A 24 11.21 10.69 12.69
N GLN A 25 12.39 10.23 12.26
CA GLN A 25 12.59 9.79 10.88
C GLN A 25 11.74 8.57 10.54
N ARG A 26 11.63 7.61 11.47
CA ARG A 26 10.75 6.45 11.35
C ARG A 26 9.29 6.86 11.24
N ALA A 27 8.81 7.77 12.09
CA ALA A 27 7.44 8.27 12.03
C ALA A 27 7.15 8.95 10.68
N LYS A 28 8.05 9.80 10.20
CA LYS A 28 7.96 10.40 8.86
C LYS A 28 7.88 9.35 7.74
N LEU A 29 8.68 8.29 7.82
CA LEU A 29 8.64 7.18 6.87
C LEU A 29 7.32 6.42 6.90
N CYS A 30 6.76 6.19 8.08
CA CYS A 30 5.46 5.52 8.25
C CYS A 30 4.34 6.37 7.66
N VAL A 31 4.29 7.68 7.97
CA VAL A 31 3.30 8.61 7.41
C VAL A 31 3.44 8.71 5.89
N PHE A 32 4.67 8.79 5.37
CA PHE A 32 4.90 8.82 3.93
C PHE A 32 4.42 7.52 3.27
N THR A 33 4.73 6.36 3.86
CA THR A 33 4.27 5.07 3.33
C THR A 33 2.77 4.95 3.33
N ALA A 34 2.13 5.31 4.44
CA ALA A 34 0.68 5.32 4.61
C ALA A 34 0.00 6.22 3.55
N ALA A 35 0.50 7.44 3.36
CA ALA A 35 0.00 8.35 2.34
C ALA A 35 0.18 7.80 0.90
N MET A 36 1.28 7.08 0.64
CA MET A 36 1.49 6.42 -0.67
C MET A 36 0.55 5.23 -0.89
N MET A 37 0.07 4.57 0.17
CA MET A 37 -0.96 3.52 0.05
C MET A 37 -2.29 4.10 -0.44
N GLY A 38 -2.67 5.30 0.00
CA GLY A 38 -3.90 5.98 -0.45
C GLY A 38 -3.81 6.66 -1.82
N ARG A 39 -2.66 6.60 -2.50
CA ARG A 39 -2.43 7.31 -3.76
C ARG A 39 -2.95 6.56 -5.00
N SER A 40 -3.25 5.28 -4.89
CA SER A 40 -3.74 4.48 -6.03
C SER A 40 -5.07 5.02 -6.53
N LYS A 41 -5.08 5.50 -7.78
CA LYS A 41 -6.30 6.00 -8.46
C LYS A 41 -7.37 4.92 -8.54
N LYS A 42 -6.99 3.69 -8.94
CA LYS A 42 -7.88 2.53 -8.94
C LYS A 42 -8.55 2.28 -7.59
N GLN A 43 -7.82 2.40 -6.49
CA GLN A 43 -8.40 2.24 -5.14
C GLN A 43 -9.33 3.41 -4.80
N GLY A 44 -8.94 4.64 -5.14
CA GLY A 44 -9.80 5.83 -5.01
C GLY A 44 -11.11 5.69 -5.78
N ASP A 45 -11.04 5.33 -7.06
CA ASP A 45 -12.17 5.10 -7.94
C ASP A 45 -13.07 3.95 -7.44
N HIS A 46 -12.47 2.87 -6.96
CA HIS A 46 -13.22 1.74 -6.37
C HIS A 46 -13.97 2.16 -5.11
N MET A 47 -13.30 2.86 -4.21
CA MET A 47 -13.91 3.38 -2.98
C MET A 47 -15.02 4.37 -3.30
N GLN A 48 -14.80 5.32 -4.22
CA GLN A 48 -15.81 6.27 -4.66
C GLN A 48 -17.07 5.59 -5.21
N LYS A 49 -16.90 4.51 -5.99
CA LYS A 49 -18.03 3.69 -6.49
C LYS A 49 -18.78 2.99 -5.35
N GLN A 50 -18.07 2.42 -4.37
CA GLN A 50 -18.71 1.79 -3.21
C GLN A 50 -19.50 2.80 -2.37
N TRP A 51 -18.93 3.98 -2.11
CA TRP A 51 -19.65 5.06 -1.41
C TRP A 51 -20.87 5.53 -2.18
N ALA A 52 -20.80 5.63 -3.52
CA ALA A 52 -21.95 6.00 -4.34
C ALA A 52 -23.12 5.01 -4.18
N VAL A 53 -22.83 3.70 -4.10
CA VAL A 53 -23.86 2.68 -3.82
C VAL A 53 -24.47 2.86 -2.43
N GLY A 54 -23.65 3.10 -1.40
CA GLY A 54 -24.12 3.34 -0.03
C GLY A 54 -24.95 4.62 0.12
N ILE A 55 -24.55 5.69 -0.55
CA ILE A 55 -25.28 6.97 -0.59
C ILE A 55 -26.67 6.77 -1.19
N GLU A 56 -26.78 6.01 -2.28
CA GLU A 56 -28.07 5.72 -2.90
C GLU A 56 -28.99 4.92 -1.97
N GLN A 57 -28.45 3.98 -1.20
CA GLN A 57 -29.22 3.28 -0.16
C GLN A 57 -29.71 4.24 0.94
N ILE A 58 -28.86 5.15 1.41
CA ILE A 58 -29.24 6.17 2.41
C ILE A 58 -30.33 7.08 1.87
N ARG A 59 -30.22 7.52 0.61
CA ARG A 59 -31.24 8.33 -0.05
C ARG A 59 -32.59 7.62 -0.11
N GLN A 60 -32.60 6.32 -0.41
CA GLN A 60 -33.83 5.53 -0.39
C GLN A 60 -34.46 5.46 1.00
N ILE A 61 -33.65 5.30 2.05
CA ILE A 61 -34.10 5.31 3.45
C ILE A 61 -34.67 6.69 3.82
N GLU A 62 -33.98 7.78 3.49
CA GLU A 62 -34.44 9.15 3.73
C GLU A 62 -35.75 9.45 2.97
N GLY A 63 -35.91 8.92 1.76
CA GLY A 63 -37.15 9.02 0.99
C GLY A 63 -38.31 8.25 1.59
N GLN A 64 -38.04 7.14 2.29
CA GLN A 64 -39.08 6.31 2.93
C GLN A 64 -39.47 6.79 4.33
N PHE A 65 -38.49 7.24 5.13
CA PHE A 65 -38.68 7.56 6.55
C PHE A 65 -38.61 9.05 6.86
N GLY A 66 -38.27 9.88 5.86
CA GLY A 66 -37.95 11.29 6.04
C GLY A 66 -36.54 11.49 6.58
N SER A 67 -35.90 12.61 6.23
CA SER A 67 -34.65 13.05 6.85
C SER A 67 -34.95 13.97 8.03
N ALA A 68 -34.35 13.70 9.18
CA ALA A 68 -34.37 14.60 10.34
C ALA A 68 -33.26 15.67 10.29
N ALA A 69 -32.35 15.58 9.33
CA ALA A 69 -31.18 16.45 9.19
C ALA A 69 -31.33 17.42 8.00
N HIS A 70 -30.78 18.64 8.17
CA HIS A 70 -30.66 19.64 7.11
C HIS A 70 -29.22 20.18 7.05
N PRO A 71 -28.49 20.00 5.93
CA PRO A 71 -28.87 19.20 4.75
C PRO A 71 -29.06 17.71 5.07
N ALA A 72 -29.68 16.97 4.15
CA ALA A 72 -29.87 15.53 4.32
C ALA A 72 -28.52 14.80 4.39
N LEU A 73 -28.45 13.65 5.06
CA LEU A 73 -27.19 12.91 5.21
C LEU A 73 -26.66 12.45 3.85
N SER A 74 -27.55 12.05 2.92
CA SER A 74 -27.14 11.71 1.56
C SER A 74 -26.46 12.88 0.84
N GLU A 75 -26.98 14.10 0.97
CA GLU A 75 -26.41 15.31 0.37
C GLU A 75 -25.02 15.64 0.93
N VAL A 76 -24.85 15.51 2.26
CA VAL A 76 -23.55 15.69 2.91
C VAL A 76 -22.54 14.66 2.40
N LEU A 77 -22.96 13.39 2.33
CA LEU A 77 -22.07 12.30 1.88
C LEU A 77 -21.72 12.39 0.40
N GLU A 78 -22.62 12.92 -0.45
CA GLU A 78 -22.30 13.19 -1.86
C GLU A 78 -21.18 14.22 -2.00
N GLU A 79 -21.25 15.31 -1.23
CA GLU A 79 -20.21 16.34 -1.26
C GLU A 79 -18.86 15.81 -0.77
N VAL A 80 -18.88 14.96 0.27
CA VAL A 80 -17.69 14.24 0.75
C VAL A 80 -17.15 13.29 -0.33
N ASN A 81 -18.02 12.55 -1.02
CA ASN A 81 -17.62 11.57 -2.04
C ASN A 81 -16.99 12.22 -3.29
N LYS A 82 -17.33 13.47 -3.62
CA LYS A 82 -16.64 14.25 -4.66
C LYS A 82 -15.15 14.42 -4.37
N ASN A 83 -14.76 14.41 -3.09
CA ASN A 83 -13.38 14.52 -2.63
C ASN A 83 -12.82 13.18 -2.11
N SER A 84 -13.45 12.05 -2.48
CA SER A 84 -13.12 10.68 -2.01
C SER A 84 -11.63 10.33 -2.05
N HIS A 85 -10.88 10.79 -3.05
CA HIS A 85 -9.44 10.57 -3.14
C HIS A 85 -8.65 11.27 -2.03
N ALA A 86 -9.02 12.50 -1.65
CA ALA A 86 -8.37 13.20 -0.54
C ALA A 86 -8.72 12.56 0.80
N TYR A 87 -9.97 12.09 0.96
CA TYR A 87 -10.37 11.31 2.13
C TYR A 87 -9.64 9.97 2.20
N LEU A 88 -9.44 9.26 1.08
CA LEU A 88 -8.65 8.02 1.06
C LEU A 88 -7.23 8.24 1.56
N VAL A 89 -6.57 9.32 1.14
CA VAL A 89 -5.22 9.66 1.62
C VAL A 89 -5.24 9.95 3.13
N ASN A 90 -6.24 10.69 3.64
CA ASN A 90 -6.35 10.95 5.08
C ASN A 90 -6.63 9.67 5.88
N ASP A 91 -7.57 8.84 5.45
CA ASP A 91 -7.92 7.58 6.09
C ASP A 91 -6.74 6.61 6.08
N THR A 92 -5.96 6.61 5.00
CA THR A 92 -4.75 5.80 4.95
C THR A 92 -3.65 6.37 5.84
N ILE A 93 -3.54 7.68 6.08
CA ILE A 93 -2.56 8.23 7.04
C ILE A 93 -2.80 7.70 8.46
N GLU A 94 -4.04 7.40 8.85
CA GLU A 94 -4.38 6.79 10.15
C GLU A 94 -3.77 5.39 10.34
N VAL A 95 -3.25 4.76 9.27
CA VAL A 95 -2.47 3.51 9.34
C VAL A 95 -1.04 3.73 9.88
N ALA A 96 -0.50 4.94 9.81
CA ALA A 96 0.90 5.21 10.16
C ALA A 96 1.31 4.75 11.58
N PRO A 97 0.48 4.88 12.63
CA PRO A 97 0.78 4.32 13.95
C PRO A 97 0.95 2.80 13.94
N VAL A 98 0.16 2.08 13.14
CA VAL A 98 0.28 0.62 12.99
C VAL A 98 1.61 0.28 12.31
N LEU A 99 1.97 0.97 11.23
CA LEU A 99 3.27 0.79 10.58
C LEU A 99 4.43 1.13 11.53
N PHE A 100 4.25 2.11 12.42
CA PHE A 100 5.28 2.51 13.36
C PHE A 100 5.64 1.39 14.34
N ILE A 101 4.67 0.62 14.81
CA ILE A 101 4.88 -0.52 15.71
C ILE A 101 5.31 -1.80 14.98
N MET A 102 5.03 -1.93 13.68
CA MET A 102 5.47 -3.06 12.88
C MET A 102 7.00 -3.06 12.70
N PRO A 103 7.69 -4.22 12.79
CA PRO A 103 9.09 -4.31 12.43
C PRO A 103 9.36 -3.72 11.03
N LEU A 104 10.37 -2.85 10.96
CA LEU A 104 10.80 -2.17 9.74
C LEU A 104 12.12 -2.78 9.28
N THR A 105 12.16 -3.15 8.01
CA THR A 105 13.39 -3.49 7.29
C THR A 105 13.49 -2.58 6.06
N ILE A 106 14.70 -2.12 5.77
CA ILE A 106 15.09 -1.52 4.50
C ILE A 106 15.80 -2.61 3.70
N LEU A 107 15.10 -3.12 2.70
CA LEU A 107 15.63 -4.05 1.73
C LEU A 107 16.58 -3.30 0.81
N THR A 108 17.80 -3.80 0.68
CA THR A 108 18.86 -3.17 -0.14
C THR A 108 19.26 -4.11 -1.27
N THR A 109 19.57 -3.56 -2.44
CA THR A 109 20.09 -4.35 -3.57
C THR A 109 21.27 -3.66 -4.24
N ASN A 110 22.16 -4.48 -4.81
CA ASN A 110 23.23 -4.04 -5.71
C ASN A 110 22.92 -4.43 -7.17
N ASP A 111 21.74 -5.00 -7.42
CA ASP A 111 21.28 -5.31 -8.77
C ASP A 111 21.25 -4.02 -9.61
N LEU A 112 21.68 -4.15 -10.87
CA LEU A 112 21.83 -3.03 -11.79
C LEU A 112 20.48 -2.44 -12.21
N ASP A 113 19.40 -3.22 -12.22
CA ASP A 113 18.05 -2.78 -12.55
C ASP A 113 17.28 -2.34 -11.30
N GLY A 114 17.60 -2.93 -10.15
CA GLY A 114 17.09 -2.46 -8.85
C GLY A 114 15.58 -2.64 -8.66
N PHE A 115 15.04 -1.94 -7.66
CA PHE A 115 13.60 -1.91 -7.41
C PHE A 115 12.88 -1.01 -8.42
N ILE A 116 11.74 -1.47 -8.94
CA ILE A 116 10.82 -0.67 -9.75
C ILE A 116 9.81 0.06 -8.86
N THR A 117 9.20 1.12 -9.38
CA THR A 117 8.07 1.82 -8.76
C THR A 117 6.87 1.88 -9.71
N SER A 118 5.73 2.40 -9.27
CA SER A 118 4.52 2.56 -10.09
C SER A 118 3.68 3.76 -9.66
N ASP A 119 2.56 3.96 -10.35
CA ASP A 119 1.49 4.87 -9.95
C ASP A 119 0.75 4.44 -8.65
N ALA A 120 0.97 3.21 -8.18
CA ALA A 120 0.54 2.69 -6.89
C ALA A 120 1.74 2.11 -6.11
N PRO A 121 2.69 2.95 -5.67
CA PRO A 121 4.03 2.51 -5.29
C PRO A 121 4.09 1.78 -3.93
N ALA A 122 3.09 1.96 -3.06
CA ALA A 122 3.00 1.25 -1.80
C ALA A 122 2.10 0.02 -1.94
N VAL A 123 2.70 -1.17 -1.90
CA VAL A 123 1.99 -2.43 -2.08
C VAL A 123 1.82 -3.11 -0.73
N MET A 124 0.56 -3.42 -0.38
CA MET A 124 0.20 -4.25 0.76
C MET A 124 -0.25 -5.62 0.25
N CYS A 125 0.46 -6.67 0.67
CA CYS A 125 0.24 -8.03 0.22
C CYS A 125 0.40 -9.00 1.39
N ASN A 126 -0.42 -10.04 1.42
CA ASN A 126 -0.19 -11.19 2.27
C ASN A 126 0.16 -12.38 1.36
N PRO A 127 1.43 -12.84 1.34
CA PRO A 127 1.86 -13.91 0.45
C PRO A 127 1.16 -15.24 0.73
N LYS A 128 0.51 -15.41 1.89
CA LYS A 128 -0.27 -16.60 2.23
C LYS A 128 -1.78 -16.40 2.10
N ALA A 129 -2.25 -15.27 1.57
CA ALA A 129 -3.68 -15.02 1.38
C ALA A 129 -4.39 -16.11 0.57
N TYR A 130 -3.67 -16.81 -0.32
CA TYR A 130 -4.23 -17.93 -1.11
C TYR A 130 -4.71 -19.10 -0.25
N THR A 131 -4.16 -19.29 0.96
CA THR A 131 -4.59 -20.34 1.90
C THR A 131 -5.84 -19.95 2.69
N MET A 132 -6.25 -18.68 2.63
CA MET A 132 -7.36 -18.14 3.41
C MET A 132 -8.68 -18.26 2.63
N SER A 133 -9.80 -18.28 3.35
CA SER A 133 -11.12 -18.23 2.72
C SER A 133 -11.32 -16.91 1.97
N PRO A 134 -12.11 -16.87 0.88
CA PRO A 134 -12.28 -15.68 0.04
C PRO A 134 -12.59 -14.39 0.83
N MET A 135 -13.40 -14.47 1.89
CA MET A 135 -13.75 -13.33 2.75
C MET A 135 -12.57 -12.79 3.57
N LEU A 136 -11.55 -13.60 3.83
CA LEU A 136 -10.38 -13.25 4.64
C LEU A 136 -9.11 -13.01 3.78
N ARG A 137 -9.19 -13.12 2.45
CA ARG A 137 -8.02 -12.95 1.57
C ARG A 137 -7.58 -11.50 1.40
N GLN A 138 -8.46 -10.54 1.70
CA GLN A 138 -8.12 -9.13 1.57
C GLN A 138 -6.95 -8.79 2.51
N PRO A 139 -5.86 -8.19 2.01
CA PRO A 139 -4.72 -7.84 2.83
C PRO A 139 -5.12 -6.86 3.93
N GLY A 140 -4.81 -7.21 5.18
CA GLY A 140 -5.07 -6.37 6.35
C GLY A 140 -3.86 -6.34 7.27
N LEU A 141 -3.58 -5.18 7.85
CA LEU A 141 -2.39 -4.98 8.69
C LEU A 141 -2.36 -5.84 9.96
N MET A 142 -3.50 -6.39 10.37
CA MET A 142 -3.58 -7.31 11.51
C MET A 142 -3.26 -8.76 11.13
N GLN A 143 -3.15 -9.09 9.83
CA GLN A 143 -2.77 -10.43 9.39
C GLN A 143 -1.30 -10.70 9.68
N THR A 144 -0.98 -11.86 10.26
CA THR A 144 0.37 -12.20 10.72
C THR A 144 1.42 -12.18 9.60
N ASP A 145 1.04 -12.62 8.40
CA ASP A 145 1.93 -12.69 7.24
C ASP A 145 1.86 -11.43 6.36
N ILE A 146 1.23 -10.34 6.81
CA ILE A 146 1.14 -9.11 6.01
C ILE A 146 2.52 -8.50 5.74
N GLU A 147 2.68 -8.00 4.52
CA GLU A 147 3.86 -7.30 4.05
C GLU A 147 3.42 -5.99 3.40
N VAL A 148 4.05 -4.88 3.80
CA VAL A 148 3.90 -3.58 3.14
C VAL A 148 5.25 -3.17 2.56
N THR A 149 5.27 -2.90 1.27
CA THR A 149 6.48 -2.50 0.53
C THR A 149 6.31 -1.13 -0.09
N LEU A 150 7.39 -0.35 -0.08
CA LEU A 150 7.46 0.94 -0.78
C LEU A 150 8.88 1.18 -1.31
N PRO A 151 9.09 1.17 -2.64
CA PRO A 151 10.33 1.57 -3.26
C PRO A 151 10.66 3.04 -2.94
N LEU A 152 11.85 3.29 -2.39
CA LEU A 152 12.36 4.63 -2.08
C LEU A 152 13.38 5.11 -3.11
N SER A 153 14.12 4.15 -3.67
CA SER A 153 15.12 4.33 -4.71
C SER A 153 15.29 2.99 -5.44
N PRO A 154 16.04 2.95 -6.55
CA PRO A 154 16.36 1.68 -7.19
C PRO A 154 17.18 0.73 -6.30
N GLN A 155 17.85 1.23 -5.26
CA GLN A 155 18.68 0.42 -4.36
C GLN A 155 18.02 0.15 -3.01
N GLU A 156 16.93 0.84 -2.66
CA GLU A 156 16.26 0.73 -1.37
C GLU A 156 14.74 0.64 -1.46
N THR A 157 14.20 -0.36 -0.77
CA THR A 157 12.76 -0.56 -0.55
C THR A 157 12.47 -0.64 0.94
N VAL A 158 11.42 0.02 1.39
CA VAL A 158 10.85 -0.20 2.71
C VAL A 158 10.10 -1.52 2.72
N PHE A 159 10.24 -2.27 3.81
CA PHE A 159 9.52 -3.51 4.05
C PHE A 159 9.04 -3.54 5.51
N PHE A 160 7.72 -3.44 5.70
CA PHE A 160 7.08 -3.65 7.00
C PHE A 160 6.49 -5.05 7.04
N SER A 161 6.75 -5.79 8.13
CA SER A 161 6.14 -7.10 8.39
C SER A 161 6.15 -7.37 9.88
N HIS A 162 5.18 -8.14 10.39
CA HIS A 162 5.19 -8.62 11.78
C HIS A 162 6.32 -9.60 12.06
N LYS A 163 6.95 -10.16 11.01
CA LYS A 163 8.14 -11.00 11.14
C LYS A 163 9.39 -10.12 11.20
N PRO A 164 10.06 -10.02 12.36
CA PRO A 164 11.20 -9.15 12.49
C PRO A 164 12.38 -9.66 11.65
N SER A 165 13.06 -8.74 10.96
CA SER A 165 14.44 -8.98 10.51
C SER A 165 15.41 -8.67 11.65
N ASN A 166 16.53 -9.38 11.69
CA ASN A 166 17.60 -9.11 12.65
C ASN A 166 18.32 -7.78 12.38
N ARG A 167 18.12 -7.16 11.21
CA ARG A 167 18.83 -5.95 10.80
C ARG A 167 17.88 -4.96 10.12
N LEU A 168 18.04 -3.68 10.45
CA LEU A 168 17.34 -2.61 9.75
C LEU A 168 17.67 -2.60 8.25
N TYR A 169 18.95 -2.75 7.87
CA TYR A 169 19.35 -2.85 6.46
C TYR A 169 19.66 -4.30 6.13
N THR A 170 18.92 -4.88 5.19
CA THR A 170 19.05 -6.28 4.81
C THR A 170 19.29 -6.40 3.30
N PRO A 171 20.43 -6.98 2.86
CA PRO A 171 20.66 -7.32 1.46
C PRO A 171 19.59 -8.29 0.97
N THR A 172 19.02 -7.98 -0.18
CA THR A 172 17.93 -8.73 -0.81
C THR A 172 18.54 -9.78 -1.74
N SER A 173 18.01 -11.00 -1.74
CA SER A 173 18.33 -11.98 -2.78
C SER A 173 17.71 -11.56 -4.12
N THR A 174 18.26 -12.06 -5.23
CA THR A 174 17.67 -11.83 -6.56
C THR A 174 16.20 -12.25 -6.61
N SER A 175 15.88 -13.41 -6.05
CA SER A 175 14.50 -13.94 -6.02
C SER A 175 13.52 -13.03 -5.26
N LEU A 176 13.93 -12.45 -4.14
CA LEU A 176 13.09 -11.55 -3.36
C LEU A 176 12.94 -10.19 -4.05
N LEU A 177 14.01 -9.69 -4.68
CA LEU A 177 13.95 -8.47 -5.50
C LEU A 177 12.95 -8.63 -6.65
N GLU A 178 13.05 -9.75 -7.38
CA GLU A 178 12.14 -10.07 -8.48
C GLU A 178 10.71 -10.21 -8.00
N GLU A 179 10.46 -10.85 -6.85
CA GLU A 179 9.12 -10.96 -6.28
C GLU A 179 8.54 -9.60 -5.86
N VAL A 180 9.34 -8.71 -5.25
CA VAL A 180 8.90 -7.35 -4.92
C VAL A 180 8.54 -6.59 -6.19
N ASN A 181 9.41 -6.63 -7.22
CA ASN A 181 9.14 -5.96 -8.50
C ASN A 181 7.91 -6.54 -9.20
N ARG A 182 7.75 -7.87 -9.22
CA ARG A 182 6.58 -8.54 -9.79
C ARG A 182 5.29 -8.06 -9.12
N ARG A 183 5.27 -7.98 -7.78
CA ARG A 183 4.11 -7.44 -7.05
C ARG A 183 3.84 -5.98 -7.40
N THR A 184 4.86 -5.12 -7.44
CA THR A 184 4.71 -3.72 -7.86
C THR A 184 4.15 -3.61 -9.26
N PHE A 185 4.60 -4.46 -10.20
CA PHE A 185 4.08 -4.52 -11.56
C PHE A 185 2.59 -4.89 -11.60
N PHE A 186 2.18 -5.97 -10.92
CA PHE A 186 0.77 -6.39 -10.91
C PHE A 186 -0.15 -5.47 -10.08
N TRP A 187 0.39 -4.67 -9.16
CA TRP A 187 -0.37 -3.66 -8.41
C TRP A 187 -0.43 -2.30 -9.11
N ALA A 188 0.42 -2.06 -10.12
CA ALA A 188 0.33 -0.87 -10.94
C ALA A 188 -1.05 -0.81 -11.62
N ASP A 189 -1.59 0.40 -11.75
CA ASP A 189 -2.88 0.61 -12.41
C ASP A 189 -2.69 0.86 -13.91
N ALA A 190 -1.91 1.88 -14.26
CA ALA A 190 -1.63 2.29 -15.62
C ALA A 190 -0.15 2.14 -15.99
N GLU A 191 0.76 2.48 -15.07
CA GLU A 191 2.19 2.54 -15.39
C GLU A 191 3.10 2.11 -14.25
N PHE A 192 4.24 1.53 -14.63
CA PHE A 192 5.38 1.25 -13.75
C PHE A 192 6.64 1.87 -14.34
N VAL A 193 7.63 2.13 -13.48
CA VAL A 193 8.88 2.78 -13.84
C VAL A 193 10.06 1.96 -13.35
N SER A 194 10.92 1.58 -14.30
CA SER A 194 12.29 1.12 -14.08
C SER A 194 13.25 2.28 -14.30
N TRP A 195 14.23 2.46 -13.41
CA TRP A 195 15.15 3.60 -13.51
C TRP A 195 16.07 3.56 -14.74
N LYS A 196 16.22 2.38 -15.37
CA LYS A 196 16.95 2.20 -16.62
C LYS A 196 16.04 2.02 -17.84
N GLY A 197 14.72 2.00 -17.64
CA GLY A 197 13.76 1.63 -18.70
C GLY A 197 13.85 0.16 -19.12
N THR A 198 14.49 -0.70 -18.32
CA THR A 198 14.53 -2.15 -18.54
C THR A 198 13.26 -2.82 -18.02
N VAL A 199 12.86 -3.91 -18.66
CA VAL A 199 11.76 -4.79 -18.23
C VAL A 199 12.28 -6.23 -18.23
N LYS A 200 12.00 -6.98 -17.16
CA LYS A 200 12.37 -8.40 -17.05
C LYS A 200 11.12 -9.26 -17.09
N ASP A 201 11.18 -10.39 -17.79
CA ASP A 201 10.07 -11.35 -17.89
C ASP A 201 9.60 -11.82 -16.50
N ALA A 202 10.54 -12.01 -15.56
CA ALA A 202 10.26 -12.42 -14.18
C ALA A 202 9.33 -11.44 -13.42
N TRP A 203 9.23 -10.18 -13.85
CA TRP A 203 8.31 -9.19 -13.26
C TRP A 203 6.88 -9.31 -13.80
N CYS A 204 6.74 -9.84 -15.02
CA CYS A 204 5.46 -9.96 -15.73
C CYS A 204 4.86 -11.37 -15.65
N GLU A 205 5.57 -12.33 -15.08
CA GLU A 205 5.13 -13.71 -14.97
C GLU A 205 3.95 -13.85 -13.99
N GLU A 206 2.81 -14.33 -14.49
CA GLU A 206 1.72 -14.81 -13.66
C GLU A 206 2.10 -16.17 -13.08
N ARG A 207 1.88 -16.35 -11.78
CA ARG A 207 2.17 -17.62 -11.10
C ARG A 207 0.88 -18.38 -10.85
N GLU A 208 0.94 -19.69 -11.11
CA GLU A 208 -0.16 -20.60 -10.77
C GLU A 208 -0.42 -20.62 -9.26
N ALA A 209 -1.68 -20.89 -8.91
CA ALA A 209 -2.07 -21.04 -7.51
C ALA A 209 -1.33 -22.23 -6.89
N PRO A 210 -0.74 -22.08 -5.70
CA PRO A 210 -0.08 -23.18 -5.01
C PRO A 210 -1.03 -24.37 -4.74
N PRO A 211 -0.51 -25.61 -4.62
CA PRO A 211 -1.34 -26.80 -4.38
C PRO A 211 -2.20 -26.73 -3.10
N ASP A 212 -1.74 -25.97 -2.10
CA ASP A 212 -2.40 -25.71 -0.81
C ASP A 212 -3.30 -24.48 -0.83
N ALA A 213 -3.61 -23.93 -2.02
CA ALA A 213 -4.64 -22.91 -2.17
C ALA A 213 -5.98 -23.39 -1.60
N TRP A 214 -6.65 -22.49 -0.88
CA TRP A 214 -7.94 -22.76 -0.28
C TRP A 214 -8.90 -23.31 -1.33
N ARG A 215 -9.48 -24.46 -1.04
CA ARG A 215 -10.58 -25.06 -1.77
C ARG A 215 -11.81 -24.97 -0.87
N ALA A 216 -12.95 -24.59 -1.43
CA ALA A 216 -14.20 -24.71 -0.69
C ALA A 216 -14.37 -26.17 -0.28
N ALA A 217 -14.75 -26.43 0.97
CA ALA A 217 -15.27 -27.75 1.30
C ALA A 217 -16.53 -27.95 0.44
N GLU A 218 -16.53 -29.00 -0.39
CA GLU A 218 -17.71 -29.45 -1.14
C GLU A 218 -18.81 -29.93 -0.20
#